data_AF-A0A9D2AAL0-F1
#
_entry.id   AF-A0A9D2AAL0-F1
#
_cell.length_a   1.000
_cell.length_b   1.000
_cell.length_c   1.000
_cell.angle_alpha   90.00
_cell.angle_beta   90.00
_cell.angle_gamma   90.00
#
_symmetry.space_group_name_H-M   'P 1'
#
loop_
_entity.id
_entity.type
_entity.pdbx_description
1 polymer ?
#
loop_
_entity_poly.entity_id
_entity_poly.type
_entity_poly.pdbx_seq_one_letter_code
_entity_poly.pdbx_strand_id
1 'polypeptide(L)' 'MKEKLRAFWHKDWVRFTARTIFYFVILFALVYMYSYSGVNQPHFIYNEF' A
#
# COMPACT_ATOMS: atom_id res chain seq x y z
N MET A 1 -23.59 -12.01 16.44
CA MET A 1 -22.21 -11.64 16.03
C MET A 1 -22.16 -10.49 15.01
N LYS A 2 -22.94 -10.52 13.92
CA LYS A 2 -22.93 -9.47 12.87
C LYS A 2 -23.23 -8.06 13.38
N GLU A 3 -24.10 -7.94 14.38
CA GLU A 3 -24.49 -6.67 15.02
C GLU A 3 -23.32 -6.00 15.75
N LYS A 4 -22.53 -6.77 16.50
CA LYS A 4 -21.33 -6.29 17.20
C LYS A 4 -20.27 -5.81 16.22
N LEU A 5 -20.14 -6.50 15.07
CA LEU A 5 -19.25 -6.07 13.98
C LEU A 5 -19.68 -4.73 13.39
N ARG A 6 -20.98 -4.55 13.09
CA ARG A 6 -21.48 -3.28 12.56
C ARG A 6 -21.29 -2.13 13.53
N ALA A 7 -21.58 -2.35 14.81
CA ALA A 7 -21.37 -1.35 15.86
C ALA A 7 -19.88 -0.98 16.01
N PHE A 8 -18.97 -1.95 15.83
CA PHE A 8 -17.53 -1.69 15.82
C PHE A 8 -17.11 -0.84 14.61
N TRP A 9 -17.61 -1.15 13.42
CA TRP A 9 -17.35 -0.40 12.18
C TRP A 9 -17.93 1.03 12.17
N HIS A 10 -18.91 1.32 13.03
CA HIS A 10 -19.52 2.65 13.13
C HIS A 10 -18.72 3.62 14.01
N LYS A 11 -17.70 3.14 14.73
CA LYS A 11 -16.85 4.02 15.53
C LYS A 11 -15.93 4.84 14.63
N ASP A 12 -15.90 6.16 14.83
CA ASP A 12 -15.12 7.07 14.00
C ASP A 12 -13.63 6.73 13.95
N TRP A 13 -13.06 6.32 15.09
CA TRP A 13 -11.65 5.92 15.17
C TRP A 13 -11.36 4.66 14.34
N VAL A 14 -12.30 3.71 14.25
CA VAL A 14 -12.14 2.49 13.42
C VAL A 14 -12.13 2.87 11.95
N ARG A 15 -13.05 3.74 11.54
CA ARG A 15 -13.11 4.24 10.16
C ARG A 15 -11.85 5.04 9.80
N PHE A 16 -11.35 5.86 10.71
CA PHE A 16 -10.10 6.60 10.53
C PHE A 16 -8.92 5.65 10.37
N THR A 17 -8.73 4.72 11.31
CA THR A 17 -7.62 3.75 11.28
C THR A 17 -7.67 2.86 10.04
N ALA A 18 -8.85 2.39 9.65
CA ALA A 18 -9.01 1.57 8.44
C ALA A 18 -8.60 2.33 7.17
N ARG A 19 -9.00 3.60 7.05
CA ARG A 19 -8.58 4.46 5.93
C ARG A 19 -7.07 4.69 5.93
N THR A 20 -6.49 4.98 7.09
CA THR A 20 -5.04 5.17 7.23
C THR A 20 -4.28 3.92 6.77
N ILE A 21 -4.63 2.74 7.30
CA ILE A 21 -4.00 1.48 6.90
C ILE A 21 -4.16 1.24 5.38
N PHE A 22 -5.35 1.49 4.83
CA PHE A 22 -5.59 1.32 3.40
C PHE A 22 -4.67 2.20 2.53
N TYR A 23 -4.55 3.49 2.85
CA TYR A 23 -3.65 4.38 2.11
C TYR A 23 -2.18 4.02 2.29
N PHE A 24 -1.77 3.55 3.47
CA PHE A 24 -0.41 3.04 3.70
C PHE A 24 -0.10 1.82 2.85
N VAL A 25 -1.03 0.87 2.74
CA VAL A 25 -0.87 -0.31 1.88
C VAL A 25 -0.73 0.11 0.42
N ILE A 26 -1.53 1.07 -0.05
CA ILE A 26 -1.40 1.61 -1.42
C ILE A 26 -0.03 2.25 -1.62
N LEU A 27 0.44 3.07 -0.67
CA LEU A 27 1.76 3.69 -0.74
C LEU A 27 2.88 2.64 -0.81
N PHE A 28 2.84 1.61 0.04
CA PHE A 28 3.83 0.54 0.00
C PHE A 28 3.80 -0.25 -1.30
N ALA A 29 2.60 -0.55 -1.82
CA ALA A 29 2.44 -1.20 -3.11
C ALA A 29 3.05 -0.35 -4.24
N LEU A 30 2.77 0.96 -4.25
CA LEU A 30 3.34 1.90 -5.23
C LEU A 30 4.87 1.97 -5.13
N VAL A 31 5.43 2.08 -3.93
CA VAL A 31 6.88 2.11 -3.71
C VAL A 31 7.53 0.79 -4.14
N TYR A 32 6.90 -0.34 -3.81
CA TYR A 32 7.35 -1.66 -4.23
C TYR A 32 7.36 -1.75 -5.75
N MET A 33 6.24 -1.43 -6.40
CA MET A 33 6.15 -1.45 -7.87
C MET A 33 7.11 -0.47 -8.53
N TYR A 34 7.32 0.72 -7.97
CA TYR A 34 8.30 1.69 -8.45
C TYR A 34 9.73 1.18 -8.36
N SER A 35 10.07 0.43 -7.30
CA SER A 35 11.39 -0.18 -7.16
C SER A 35 11.64 -1.26 -8.21
N TYR A 36 10.59 -1.98 -8.62
CA TYR A 36 10.65 -3.03 -9.64
C TYR A 36 10.39 -2.54 -11.07
N SER A 37 9.92 -1.31 -11.27
CA SER A 37 9.56 -0.79 -12.60
C SER A 37 10.76 -0.49 -13.50
N GLY A 38 11.99 -0.63 -12.99
CA GLY A 38 13.21 -0.36 -13.76
C GLY A 38 13.41 1.10 -14.12
N VAL A 39 12.58 2.02 -13.61
CA VAL A 39 12.62 3.47 -13.93
C VAL A 39 13.95 4.13 -13.53
N ASN A 40 14.65 3.57 -12.52
CA ASN A 40 15.99 4.01 -12.11
C ASN A 40 17.10 3.03 -12.50
N GLN A 41 16.86 2.09 -13.41
CA GLN A 41 17.95 1.39 -14.08
C GLN A 41 18.32 2.19 -15.32
N PRO A 42 19.36 3.07 -15.29
CA PRO A 42 20.06 3.36 -16.53
C PRO A 42 20.43 1.98 -17.09
N HIS A 43 19.96 1.68 -18.29
CA HIS A 43 20.34 0.48 -19.03
C HIS A 43 21.87 0.54 -19.19
N PHE A 44 22.61 0.07 -18.17
CA PHE A 44 24.04 0.19 -18.10
C PHE A 44 24.57 -0.78 -19.16
N ILE A 45 25.03 -0.22 -20.29
CA ILE A 45 25.56 -0.94 -21.48
C ILE A 45 26.93 -1.56 -21.17
N TYR A 46 27.05 -2.23 -20.03
CA TYR A 46 28.24 -3.00 -19.64
C TYR A 46 27.88 -4.39 -19.10
N ASN A 47 26.59 -4.72 -18.97
CA ASN A 47 26.13 -6.06 -18.56
C ASN A 47 25.96 -7.02 -19.75
N GLU A 48 26.63 -6.75 -20.88
CA GLU A 48 26.73 -7.63 -22.06
C GLU A 48 28.10 -8.33 -22.15
N PHE A 49 28.88 -8.33 -21.06
CA PHE A 49 30.12 -9.11 -20.92
C PHE A 49 29.96 -10.20 -19.86
#